data_AF-A0A1V3XIY7-F1
#
_entry.id   AF-A0A1V3XIY7-F1
#
_cell.length_a   1.000
_cell.length_b   1.000
_cell.length_c   1.000
_cell.angle_alpha   90.00
_cell.angle_beta   90.00
_cell.angle_gamma   90.00
#
_symmetry.space_group_name_H-M   'P 1'
#
loop_
_entity.id
_entity.type
_entity.pdbx_description
1 polymer ?
#
loop_
_entity_poly.entity_id
_entity_poly.type
_entity_poly.pdbx_seq_one_letter_code
_entity_poly.pdbx_strand_id
1 'polypeptide(L)'
;MSELGEQLPIFRPPLDMTALFDEPVVGNAAGDSITVRYLTPHSKWSIHSSYQDNLHMLTLSRGGRLYGCRTWTRKRSASRTTIGSKPPTATAW
;
A
#
# COMPACT_ATOMS: atom_id res chain seq x y z
N MET A 1 -19.67 9.99 25.38
CA MET A 1 -18.87 10.88 24.49
C MET A 1 -18.04 11.91 25.27
N SER A 2 -18.47 12.40 26.45
CA SER A 2 -17.66 13.23 27.37
C SER A 2 -16.32 12.62 27.76
N GLU A 3 -16.35 11.38 28.25
CA GLU A 3 -15.20 10.71 28.87
C GLU A 3 -14.08 10.37 27.88
N LEU A 4 -14.42 10.23 26.59
CA LEU A 4 -13.47 9.97 25.51
C LEU A 4 -12.93 11.26 24.86
N GLY A 5 -13.36 12.43 25.35
CA GLY A 5 -12.99 13.74 24.79
C GLY A 5 -13.52 14.01 23.39
N GLU A 6 -14.62 13.36 22.96
CA GLU A 6 -15.19 13.47 21.60
C GLU A 6 -16.30 14.52 21.49
N GLN A 7 -16.46 15.37 22.50
CA GLN A 7 -17.56 16.35 22.53
C GLN A 7 -17.37 17.51 21.56
N LEU A 8 -16.12 17.88 21.27
CA LEU A 8 -15.76 18.91 20.31
C LEU A 8 -14.72 18.35 19.32
N PRO A 9 -14.59 18.92 18.12
CA PRO A 9 -13.57 18.50 17.17
C PRO A 9 -12.16 18.60 17.80
N ILE A 10 -11.50 17.46 17.93
CA ILE A 10 -10.12 17.35 18.42
C ILE A 10 -9.28 16.57 17.40
N PHE A 11 -8.01 16.94 17.27
CA PHE A 11 -7.05 16.13 16.51
C PHE A 11 -6.70 14.86 17.28
N ARG A 12 -6.83 13.70 16.64
CA ARG A 12 -6.31 12.44 17.17
C ARG A 12 -5.25 11.88 16.25
N PRO A 13 -4.05 11.57 16.78
CA PRO A 13 -3.04 10.91 15.99
C PRO A 13 -3.52 9.51 15.58
N PRO A 14 -3.00 8.97 14.47
CA PRO A 14 -3.15 7.57 14.13
C PRO A 14 -2.78 6.65 15.29
N LEU A 15 -3.54 5.57 15.45
CA LEU A 15 -3.32 4.58 16.48
C LEU A 15 -1.94 3.92 16.32
N ASP A 16 -1.19 3.79 17.42
CA ASP A 16 0.08 3.08 17.44
C ASP A 16 -0.16 1.57 17.60
N MET A 17 -0.04 0.84 16.50
CA MET A 17 -0.25 -0.60 16.45
C MET A 17 0.88 -1.37 17.17
N THR A 18 2.08 -0.78 17.26
CA THR A 18 3.23 -1.33 17.98
C THR A 18 2.91 -1.50 19.46
N ALA A 19 2.32 -0.46 20.06
CA ALA A 19 1.96 -0.44 21.47
C ALA A 19 0.77 -1.35 21.82
N LEU A 20 -0.09 -1.67 20.83
CA LEU A 20 -1.32 -2.43 21.05
C LEU A 20 -1.20 -3.91 20.73
N PHE A 21 -0.40 -4.28 19.73
CA PHE A 21 -0.35 -5.63 19.18
C PHE A 21 1.07 -6.25 19.21
N ASP A 22 2.02 -5.59 19.89
CA ASP A 22 3.43 -5.98 19.95
C ASP A 22 4.05 -6.19 18.55
N GLU A 23 3.57 -5.39 17.58
CA GLU A 23 4.12 -5.40 16.23
C GLU A 23 5.57 -4.89 16.24
N PRO A 24 6.42 -5.35 15.31
CA PRO A 24 7.81 -4.89 15.25
C PRO A 24 7.87 -3.37 15.04
N VAL A 25 8.70 -2.71 15.85
CA VAL A 25 8.91 -1.26 15.80
C VAL A 25 9.25 -0.83 14.37
N VAL A 26 8.53 0.18 13.89
CA VAL A 26 8.71 0.81 12.57
C VAL A 26 10.20 1.15 12.38
N GLY A 27 10.85 0.52 11.40
CA GLY A 27 12.25 0.76 11.07
C GLY A 27 13.29 -0.18 11.68
N ASN A 28 12.89 -1.15 12.53
CA ASN A 28 13.81 -2.13 13.11
C ASN A 28 13.88 -3.46 12.34
N ALA A 29 13.42 -3.47 11.09
CA ALA A 29 13.41 -4.68 10.26
C ALA A 29 14.78 -4.91 9.61
N ALA A 30 15.31 -6.14 9.76
CA ALA A 30 16.61 -6.52 9.22
C ALA A 30 16.59 -6.58 7.67
N GLY A 31 17.64 -6.05 7.04
CA GLY A 31 17.79 -6.00 5.57
C GLY A 31 17.15 -4.77 4.91
N ASP A 32 17.10 -4.74 3.57
CA ASP A 32 16.54 -3.64 2.76
C ASP A 32 15.00 -3.56 2.81
N SER A 33 14.46 -3.37 4.01
CA SER A 33 13.03 -3.33 4.28
C SER A 33 12.52 -1.90 4.49
N ILE A 34 11.25 -1.68 4.15
CA ILE A 34 10.55 -0.42 4.39
C ILE A 34 9.22 -0.69 5.11
N THR A 35 9.01 -0.01 6.24
CA THR A 35 7.71 -0.01 6.90
C THR A 35 6.85 1.10 6.30
N VAL A 36 5.65 0.75 5.83
CA VAL A 36 4.71 1.68 5.19
C VAL A 36 3.31 1.50 5.77
N ARG A 37 2.50 2.56 5.75
CA ARG A 37 1.07 2.45 6.08
C ARG A 37 0.34 1.85 4.90
N TYR A 38 -0.31 0.72 5.11
CA TYR A 38 -1.05 0.02 4.07
C TYR A 38 -2.44 0.65 3.90
N LEU A 39 -2.58 1.53 2.90
CA LEU A 39 -3.85 2.14 2.54
C LEU A 39 -4.51 1.32 1.41
N THR A 40 -5.78 0.97 1.58
CA THR A 40 -6.59 0.27 0.58
C THR A 40 -7.67 1.22 0.03
N PRO A 41 -7.30 2.25 -0.76
CA PRO A 41 -8.29 3.13 -1.33
C PRO A 41 -9.16 2.36 -2.32
N HIS A 42 -10.38 2.85 -2.54
CA HIS A 42 -11.28 2.26 -3.50
C HIS A 42 -10.69 2.32 -4.92
N SER A 43 -10.94 1.26 -5.69
CA SER A 43 -10.37 1.09 -7.02
C SER A 43 -11.14 1.90 -8.04
N LYS A 44 -10.45 2.66 -8.90
CA LYS A 44 -11.07 3.31 -10.05
C LYS A 44 -11.64 2.30 -11.06
N TRP A 45 -11.03 1.12 -11.14
CA TRP A 45 -11.27 0.13 -12.19
C TRP A 45 -12.07 -1.08 -11.71
N SER A 46 -12.53 -1.06 -10.46
CA SER A 46 -13.41 -2.09 -9.93
C SER A 46 -14.32 -1.49 -8.88
N ILE A 47 -15.54 -2.02 -8.77
CA ILE A 47 -16.46 -1.65 -7.70
C ILE A 47 -16.32 -2.74 -6.64
N HIS A 48 -15.50 -2.50 -5.63
CA HIS A 48 -15.15 -3.53 -4.64
C HIS A 48 -14.58 -4.79 -5.34
N SER A 49 -15.25 -5.94 -5.21
CA SER A 49 -14.96 -7.20 -5.89
C SER A 49 -15.52 -7.29 -7.31
N SER A 50 -16.52 -6.47 -7.65
CA SER A 50 -17.15 -6.50 -8.96
C SER A 50 -16.27 -5.88 -10.03
N TYR A 51 -16.23 -6.50 -11.20
CA TYR A 51 -15.42 -6.12 -12.36
C TYR A 51 -13.90 -6.23 -12.17
N GLN A 52 -13.44 -6.88 -11.10
CA GLN A 52 -12.00 -7.12 -10.88
C GLN A 52 -11.37 -8.02 -11.96
N ASP A 53 -12.17 -8.90 -12.55
CA ASP A 53 -11.80 -9.88 -13.57
C ASP A 53 -12.39 -9.57 -14.95
N ASN A 54 -13.09 -8.43 -15.09
CA ASN A 54 -13.63 -8.02 -16.39
C ASN A 54 -12.46 -7.65 -17.32
N LEU A 55 -12.35 -8.35 -18.45
CA LEU A 55 -11.31 -8.15 -19.45
C LEU A 55 -11.19 -6.68 -19.89
N HIS A 56 -12.32 -5.96 -20.01
CA HIS A 56 -12.33 -4.55 -20.41
C HIS A 56 -11.74 -3.63 -19.33
N MET A 57 -11.93 -3.95 -18.05
CA MET A 57 -11.34 -3.20 -16.94
C MET A 57 -9.88 -3.59 -16.68
N LEU A 58 -9.51 -4.83 -16.99
CA LEU A 58 -8.13 -5.31 -16.92
C LEU A 58 -7.23 -4.70 -17.99
N THR A 59 -7.74 -4.46 -19.20
CA THR A 59 -6.99 -3.80 -20.28
C THR A 59 -6.79 -2.31 -20.05
N LEU A 60 -7.77 -1.63 -19.44
CA LEU A 60 -7.62 -0.22 -19.04
C LEU A 60 -6.75 -0.03 -17.80
N SER A 61 -6.70 -1.05 -16.93
CA SER A 61 -5.78 -1.10 -15.81
C SER A 61 -4.46 -1.77 -16.21
N ARG A 62 -3.51 -1.92 -15.27
CA ARG A 62 -2.21 -2.55 -15.55
C ARG A 62 -2.29 -4.09 -15.49
N GLY A 63 -3.35 -4.68 -16.03
CA GLY A 63 -3.45 -6.12 -16.27
C GLY A 63 -3.66 -7.01 -15.03
N GLY A 64 -4.20 -6.49 -13.92
CA GLY A 64 -4.49 -7.33 -12.75
C GLY A 64 -4.53 -6.58 -11.42
N ARG A 65 -4.50 -7.36 -10.32
CA ARG A 65 -4.54 -6.83 -8.96
C ARG A 65 -3.41 -5.84 -8.72
N LEU A 66 -3.79 -4.60 -8.40
CA LEU A 66 -2.87 -3.50 -8.11
C LEU A 66 -2.72 -3.21 -6.61
N TYR A 67 -3.28 -4.04 -5.73
CA TYR A 67 -3.06 -3.93 -4.28
C TYR A 67 -1.62 -4.36 -3.97
N GLY A 68 -0.68 -3.43 -4.11
CA GLY A 68 0.71 -3.75 -3.91
C GLY A 68 1.61 -2.52 -3.90
N CYS A 69 2.59 -2.58 -3.02
CA CYS A 69 3.70 -1.64 -2.87
C CYS A 69 4.47 -1.39 -4.19
N ARG A 70 4.21 -2.12 -5.28
CA ARG A 70 4.91 -1.98 -6.57
C ARG A 70 4.46 -0.82 -7.45
N THR A 71 3.23 -0.30 -7.30
CA THR A 71 2.67 0.66 -8.27
C THR A 71 2.39 2.05 -7.71
N TRP A 72 2.18 2.17 -6.39
CA TRP A 72 1.84 3.44 -5.72
C TRP A 72 2.83 3.85 -4.63
N THR A 73 3.99 3.20 -4.52
CA THR A 73 5.06 3.70 -3.65
C THR A 73 5.65 5.00 -4.15
N ARG A 74 5.91 5.90 -3.22
CA ARG A 74 6.70 7.10 -3.47
C ARG A 74 8.07 6.71 -4.04
N LYS A 75 8.53 7.39 -5.10
CA LYS A 75 9.84 7.11 -5.73
C LYS A 75 11.00 7.03 -4.73
N ARG A 76 11.01 7.90 -3.71
CA ARG A 76 12.07 7.92 -2.68
C ARG A 76 12.04 6.71 -1.74
N SER A 77 10.87 6.12 -1.46
CA SER A 77 10.80 4.88 -0.68
C SER A 77 11.11 3.67 -1.55
N ALA A 78 10.73 3.72 -2.84
CA ALA A 78 11.03 2.67 -3.82
C ALA A 78 12.51 2.60 -4.23
N SER A 79 13.29 3.67 -4.12
CA SER A 79 14.74 3.64 -4.39
C SER A 79 15.57 3.09 -3.23
N ARG A 80 14.98 2.97 -2.03
CA ARG A 80 15.65 2.51 -0.81
C ARG A 80 15.61 0.99 -0.63
N THR A 81 14.83 0.32 -1.46
CA THR A 81 14.71 -1.14 -1.60
C THR A 81 14.75 -1.43 -3.11
N THR A 82 15.14 -2.61 -3.58
CA THR A 82 15.14 -2.95 -5.02
C THR A 82 13.72 -3.13 -5.59
N ILE A 83 12.82 -2.16 -5.39
CA ILE A 83 11.45 -2.14 -5.94
C ILE A 83 11.49 -1.39 -7.27
N GLY A 84 12.06 -2.03 -8.28
CA GLY A 84 12.13 -1.53 -9.66
C GLY A 84 11.93 -2.66 -10.67
N SER A 85 11.29 -2.38 -11.80
CA SER A 85 11.23 -3.33 -12.91
C SER A 85 12.62 -3.46 -13.55
N LYS A 86 13.23 -4.64 -13.51
CA LYS A 86 14.29 -4.96 -14.47
C LYS A 86 13.68 -4.84 -15.89
N PRO A 87 14.33 -4.17 -16.84
CA PRO A 87 13.87 -4.20 -18.23
C PRO A 87 13.85 -5.66 -18.70
N PRO A 88 12.87 -6.08 -19.53
CA PRO A 88 12.89 -7.43 -20.10
C PRO A 88 14.18 -7.57 -20.89
N THR A 89 15.05 -8.48 -20.44
CA THR A 89 16.23 -8.88 -21.20
C THR A 89 15.70 -9.56 -22.46
N ALA A 90 15.84 -8.90 -23.60
CA ALA A 90 15.56 -9.50 -24.89
C ALA A 90 16.58 -10.63 -25.10
N THR A 91 16.18 -11.86 -24.77
CA THR A 91 16.82 -13.05 -25.31
C THR A 91 16.21 -13.25 -26.70
N ALA A 92 16.90 -12.71 -27.70
CA ALA A 92 16.71 -13.11 -29.08
C ALA A 92 17.16 -14.58 -29.22
N TRP A 93 16.24 -15.41 -29.72
CA TRP A 93 16.57 -16.54 -30.57
C TRP A 93 15.94 -16.24 -31.93
#